data_AF-A0A7V8YDH4-F1
#
_entry.id   AF-A0A7V8YDH4-F1
#
_cell.length_a   1.000
_cell.length_b   1.000
_cell.length_c   1.000
_cell.angle_alpha   90.00
_cell.angle_beta   90.00
_cell.angle_gamma   90.00
#
_symmetry.space_group_name_H-M   'P 1'
#
loop_
_entity.id
_entity.type
_entity.pdbx_description
1 polymer ?
#
loop_
_entity_poly.entity_id
_entity_poly.type
_entity_poly.pdbx_seq_one_letter_code
_entity_poly.pdbx_strand_id
1 'polypeptide(L)'
;MMTAPDYPLLALGSYETYQLAHIATYISERLARHRRSGRGREGRAERVEAVRDIAGAATALNNATGAMTPDADLPRPLDRETFDAARELLSAGPRSADVVSLTGAGRVGWAVVGHVPGVGAVGAQVTTKDVADALRTHFLTRPADELATWAVTADPQQVPTLPRQVDLAAFAEHLDPGNGDDRAVARNLRGHNRRTDAAIRGRFANVDLDAAPILSPPTAREARAEAPTAARPARLSPAAAGRPVRRAPVRSASRMRLHRPAAAPKVPNTSAGP
;
A
#
# COMPACT_ATOMS: atom_id res chain seq x y z
N MET A 1 -39.96 2.94 21.41
CA MET A 1 -38.69 3.48 21.90
C MET A 1 -37.61 2.56 21.33
N MET A 2 -36.90 3.00 20.29
CA MET A 2 -35.99 2.14 19.51
C MET A 2 -34.74 1.81 20.32
N THR A 3 -34.41 0.52 20.39
CA THR A 3 -33.17 -0.05 20.88
C THR A 3 -32.01 0.41 20.00
N ALA A 4 -31.01 1.07 20.58
CA ALA A 4 -29.77 1.37 19.89
C ALA A 4 -29.15 0.06 19.38
N PRO A 5 -28.64 0.00 18.14
CA PRO A 5 -27.92 -1.18 17.68
C PRO A 5 -26.65 -1.32 18.51
N ASP A 6 -26.51 -2.47 19.18
CA ASP A 6 -25.28 -2.90 19.84
C ASP A 6 -24.20 -3.10 18.78
N TYR A 7 -23.43 -2.03 18.52
CA TYR A 7 -22.19 -2.17 17.78
C TYR A 7 -21.22 -2.96 18.67
N PRO A 8 -20.59 -4.04 18.17
CA PRO A 8 -19.49 -4.64 18.89
C PRO A 8 -18.42 -3.56 19.04
N LEU A 9 -18.15 -3.16 20.28
CA LEU A 9 -16.92 -2.47 20.64
C LEU A 9 -15.79 -3.41 20.23
N LEU A 10 -15.23 -3.19 19.04
CA LEU A 10 -13.95 -3.79 18.65
C LEU A 10 -13.01 -3.50 19.80
N ALA A 11 -12.57 -4.56 20.49
CA ALA A 11 -11.60 -4.45 21.57
C ALA A 11 -10.47 -3.54 21.07
N LEU A 12 -10.35 -2.37 21.72
CA LEU A 12 -9.33 -1.38 21.39
C LEU A 12 -8.01 -2.13 21.34
N GLY A 13 -7.38 -2.20 20.16
CA GLY A 13 -6.07 -2.79 20.02
C GLY A 13 -5.16 -2.20 21.08
N SER A 14 -4.32 -3.04 21.71
CA SER A 14 -3.42 -2.54 22.74
C SER A 14 -2.54 -1.44 22.14
N TYR A 15 -2.01 -0.58 22.99
CA TYR A 15 -1.07 0.45 22.54
C TYR A 15 0.10 -0.15 21.73
N GLU A 16 0.54 -1.37 22.06
CA GLU A 16 1.54 -2.13 21.31
C GLU A 16 1.06 -2.55 19.92
N THR A 17 -0.18 -3.03 19.81
CA THR A 17 -0.86 -3.31 18.54
C THR A 17 -0.86 -2.09 17.63
N TYR A 18 -1.12 -0.90 18.19
CA TYR A 18 -1.05 0.33 17.43
C TYR A 18 0.37 0.65 16.93
N GLN A 19 1.38 0.52 17.79
CA GLN A 19 2.78 0.77 17.42
C GLN A 19 3.24 -0.12 16.26
N LEU A 20 2.86 -1.41 16.28
CA LEU A 20 3.18 -2.35 15.20
C LEU A 20 2.56 -1.93 13.86
N ALA A 21 1.30 -1.49 13.87
CA ALA A 21 0.65 -1.03 12.64
C ALA A 21 1.31 0.22 12.05
N HIS A 22 1.76 1.15 12.90
CA HIS A 22 2.44 2.36 12.47
C HIS A 22 3.85 2.08 11.90
N ILE A 23 4.61 1.17 12.51
CA ILE A 23 5.90 0.72 11.95
C ILE A 23 5.69 0.00 10.61
N ALA A 24 4.68 -0.87 10.51
CA ALA A 24 4.36 -1.56 9.27
C ALA A 24 3.94 -0.58 8.16
N THR A 25 3.18 0.45 8.50
CA THR A 25 2.75 1.49 7.55
C THR A 25 3.94 2.31 7.06
N TYR A 26 4.83 2.73 7.96
CA TYR A 26 6.10 3.38 7.61
C TYR A 26 6.90 2.56 6.58
N ILE A 27 7.06 1.26 6.82
CA ILE A 27 7.77 0.35 5.90
C ILE A 27 7.07 0.30 4.54
N SER A 28 5.75 0.12 4.52
CA SER A 28 4.95 0.03 3.29
C SER A 28 5.06 1.30 2.43
N GLU A 29 5.05 2.47 3.05
CA GLU A 29 5.20 3.75 2.38
C GLU A 29 6.57 3.89 1.72
N ARG A 30 7.63 3.49 2.42
CA ARG A 30 9.00 3.57 1.91
C ARG A 30 9.25 2.54 0.81
N LEU A 31 8.63 1.36 0.88
CA LEU A 31 8.57 0.42 -0.24
C LEU A 31 7.87 1.02 -1.47
N ALA A 32 6.73 1.70 -1.27
CA ALA A 32 6.02 2.38 -2.35
C ALA A 32 6.82 3.58 -2.93
N ARG A 33 7.57 4.31 -2.11
CA ARG A 33 8.49 5.37 -2.53
C ARG A 33 9.62 4.79 -3.38
N HIS A 34 10.31 3.77 -2.88
CA HIS A 34 11.40 3.08 -3.59
C HIS A 34 10.98 2.61 -4.99
N ARG A 35 9.77 2.02 -5.11
CA ARG A 35 9.23 1.57 -6.39
C ARG A 35 8.94 2.71 -7.37
N ARG A 36 8.45 3.85 -6.87
CA ARG A 36 8.10 5.02 -7.69
C ARG A 36 9.31 5.84 -8.10
N SER A 37 10.43 5.72 -7.39
CA SER A 37 11.65 6.47 -7.68
C SER A 37 12.14 6.23 -9.10
N GLY A 38 12.17 7.31 -9.88
CA GLY A 38 12.47 7.29 -11.31
C GLY A 38 13.93 6.94 -11.65
N ARG A 39 14.24 6.99 -12.95
CA ARG A 39 15.63 6.87 -13.41
C ARG A 39 16.35 8.21 -13.24
N GLY A 40 17.67 8.18 -13.15
CA GLY A 40 18.51 9.39 -13.00
C GLY A 40 19.19 9.48 -11.64
N ARG A 41 19.82 10.63 -11.38
CA ARG A 41 20.56 10.88 -10.12
C ARG A 41 19.61 11.07 -8.93
N GLU A 42 18.56 11.85 -9.12
CA GLU A 42 17.53 12.12 -8.09
C GLU A 42 16.82 10.83 -7.67
N GLY A 43 16.27 10.07 -8.63
CA GLY A 43 15.66 8.78 -8.31
C GLY A 43 16.63 7.73 -7.76
N ARG A 44 17.95 7.87 -8.00
CA ARG A 44 18.95 7.04 -7.30
C ARG A 44 19.10 7.45 -5.84
N ALA A 45 19.14 8.74 -5.54
CA ALA A 45 19.20 9.24 -4.18
C ALA A 45 17.95 8.84 -3.37
N GLU A 46 16.76 9.02 -3.94
CA GLU A 46 15.51 8.60 -3.30
C GLU A 46 15.45 7.10 -3.00
N ARG A 47 15.97 6.25 -3.90
CA ARG A 47 16.05 4.81 -3.64
C ARG A 47 16.99 4.49 -2.48
N VAL A 48 18.14 5.14 -2.41
CA VAL A 48 19.10 4.95 -1.32
C VAL A 48 18.49 5.39 0.02
N GLU A 49 17.81 6.53 0.03
CA GLU A 49 17.09 7.02 1.21
C GLU A 49 15.99 6.06 1.64
N ALA A 50 15.14 5.61 0.70
CA ALA A 50 14.08 4.65 1.00
C ALA A 50 14.63 3.31 1.52
N VAL A 51 15.74 2.80 0.98
CA VAL A 51 16.39 1.57 1.48
C VAL A 51 16.91 1.76 2.90
N ARG A 52 17.54 2.90 3.19
CA ARG A 52 18.00 3.25 4.53
C ARG A 52 16.83 3.31 5.52
N ASP A 53 15.73 3.93 5.11
CA ASP A 53 14.53 4.06 5.94
C ASP A 53 13.88 2.71 6.22
N ILE A 54 13.76 1.85 5.21
CA ILE A 54 13.22 0.48 5.37
C ILE A 54 14.09 -0.31 6.36
N ALA A 55 15.42 -0.24 6.25
CA ALA A 55 16.32 -0.96 7.15
C ALA A 55 16.30 -0.40 8.59
N GLY A 56 16.18 0.92 8.75
CA GLY A 56 15.97 1.55 10.05
C GLY A 56 14.66 1.11 10.70
N ALA A 57 13.56 1.09 9.94
CA ALA A 57 12.25 0.66 10.41
C ALA A 57 12.15 -0.86 10.65
N ALA A 58 12.87 -1.69 9.87
CA ALA A 58 12.99 -3.12 10.13
C ALA A 58 13.62 -3.40 11.51
N THR A 59 14.61 -2.58 11.90
CA THR A 59 15.20 -2.66 13.26
C THR A 59 14.16 -2.30 14.33
N ALA A 60 13.37 -1.25 14.11
CA ALA A 60 12.28 -0.90 15.02
C ALA A 60 11.21 -2.00 15.13
N LEU A 61 10.86 -2.64 14.01
CA LEU A 61 9.91 -3.77 13.98
C LEU A 61 10.45 -4.98 14.76
N ASN A 62 11.73 -5.29 14.59
CA ASN A 62 12.37 -6.40 15.31
C ASN A 62 12.42 -6.14 16.82
N ASN A 63 12.69 -4.89 17.23
CA ASN A 63 12.62 -4.50 18.64
C ASN A 63 11.19 -4.59 19.19
N ALA A 64 10.19 -4.16 18.42
CA ALA A 64 8.79 -4.16 18.84
C ALA A 64 8.21 -5.58 18.97
N THR A 65 8.63 -6.50 18.10
CA THR A 65 8.18 -7.90 18.10
C THR A 65 9.05 -8.82 18.95
N GLY A 66 10.24 -8.37 19.36
CA GLY A 66 11.25 -9.20 20.03
C GLY A 66 11.83 -10.31 19.14
N ALA A 67 11.55 -10.29 17.83
CA ALA A 67 11.93 -11.32 16.89
C ALA A 67 12.71 -10.73 15.71
N MET A 68 13.65 -11.50 15.17
CA MET A 68 14.36 -11.12 13.95
C MET A 68 13.50 -11.48 12.73
N THR A 69 12.99 -10.46 12.04
CA THR A 69 12.23 -10.62 10.80
C THR A 69 13.20 -10.65 9.61
N PRO A 70 13.21 -11.70 8.77
CA PRO A 70 13.95 -11.68 7.52
C PRO A 70 13.46 -10.56 6.59
N ASP A 71 14.36 -9.95 5.82
CA ASP A 71 14.01 -8.87 4.89
C ASP A 71 12.86 -9.26 3.95
N ALA A 72 12.88 -10.50 3.46
CA ALA A 72 11.85 -11.06 2.58
C ALA A 72 10.47 -11.19 3.23
N ASP A 73 10.36 -11.00 4.55
CA ASP A 73 9.12 -11.13 5.31
C ASP A 73 8.65 -9.80 5.92
N LEU A 74 9.29 -8.68 5.56
CA LEU A 74 8.86 -7.36 6.01
C LEU A 74 7.43 -7.03 5.52
N PRO A 75 6.65 -6.28 6.33
CA PRO A 75 5.29 -5.88 5.99
C PRO A 75 5.22 -5.20 4.63
N ARG A 76 4.33 -5.70 3.77
CA ARG A 76 4.12 -5.18 2.42
C ARG A 76 2.67 -5.37 1.97
N PRO A 77 2.21 -4.57 0.98
CA PRO A 77 0.91 -4.77 0.37
C PRO A 77 0.78 -6.16 -0.26
N LEU A 78 -0.43 -6.73 -0.24
CA LEU A 78 -0.72 -7.96 -0.99
C LEU A 78 -0.73 -7.68 -2.49
N ASP A 79 -0.19 -8.62 -3.26
CA ASP A 79 -0.46 -8.69 -4.70
C ASP A 79 -1.86 -9.27 -4.96
N ARG A 80 -2.33 -9.09 -6.20
CA ARG A 80 -3.69 -9.44 -6.59
C ARG A 80 -3.97 -10.93 -6.47
N GLU A 81 -3.03 -11.77 -6.88
CA GLU A 81 -3.19 -13.24 -6.82
C GLU A 81 -3.31 -13.70 -5.37
N THR A 82 -2.44 -13.19 -4.49
CA THR A 82 -2.49 -13.52 -3.06
C THR A 82 -3.75 -12.97 -2.40
N PHE A 83 -4.21 -11.78 -2.78
CA PHE A 83 -5.47 -11.22 -2.28
C PHE A 83 -6.68 -12.07 -2.68
N ASP A 84 -6.78 -12.46 -3.95
CA ASP A 84 -7.91 -13.25 -4.44
C ASP A 84 -7.93 -14.63 -3.76
N ALA A 85 -6.77 -15.29 -3.61
CA ALA A 85 -6.66 -16.56 -2.87
C ALA A 85 -7.03 -16.43 -1.38
N ALA A 86 -6.60 -15.36 -0.71
CA ALA A 86 -6.90 -15.15 0.69
C ALA A 86 -8.37 -14.71 0.92
N ARG A 87 -8.97 -14.02 -0.05
CA ARG A 87 -10.38 -13.63 -0.02
C ARG A 87 -11.33 -14.82 -0.10
N GLU A 88 -10.98 -15.89 -0.81
CA GLU A 88 -11.79 -17.12 -0.85
C GLU A 88 -12.01 -17.74 0.54
N LEU A 89 -11.22 -17.33 1.54
CA LEU A 89 -11.26 -17.84 2.90
C LEU A 89 -12.17 -17.00 3.84
N LEU A 90 -12.91 -16.00 3.34
CA LEU A 90 -13.59 -14.97 4.15
C LEU A 90 -15.09 -14.73 3.84
N SER A 91 -15.83 -14.18 4.81
CA SER A 91 -17.24 -13.72 4.67
C SER A 91 -17.32 -12.18 4.55
N ALA A 92 -18.03 -11.65 3.55
CA ALA A 92 -17.97 -10.22 3.17
C ALA A 92 -18.94 -9.28 3.93
N GLY A 93 -18.47 -8.07 4.26
CA GLY A 93 -19.23 -6.92 4.80
C GLY A 93 -18.82 -5.58 4.14
N PRO A 94 -19.41 -4.42 4.53
CA PRO A 94 -19.25 -3.14 3.81
C PRO A 94 -17.90 -2.44 4.04
N ARG A 95 -17.30 -2.58 5.22
CA ARG A 95 -15.88 -2.35 5.52
C ARG A 95 -15.41 -3.58 6.26
N SER A 96 -14.39 -4.25 5.76
CA SER A 96 -13.90 -5.49 6.34
C SER A 96 -12.38 -5.49 6.40
N ALA A 97 -11.86 -6.18 7.40
CA ALA A 97 -10.46 -6.54 7.50
C ALA A 97 -10.42 -7.83 8.33
N ASP A 98 -9.92 -8.90 7.73
CA ASP A 98 -9.89 -10.21 8.33
C ASP A 98 -8.47 -10.78 8.25
N VAL A 99 -8.08 -11.49 9.31
CA VAL A 99 -6.76 -12.11 9.43
C VAL A 99 -6.86 -13.58 9.04
N VAL A 100 -5.99 -14.00 8.12
CA VAL A 100 -5.98 -15.36 7.58
C VAL A 100 -4.56 -15.92 7.59
N SER A 101 -4.40 -17.19 7.97
CA SER A 101 -3.14 -17.90 7.83
C SER A 101 -2.89 -18.26 6.36
N LEU A 102 -1.73 -17.92 5.83
CA LEU A 102 -1.36 -18.22 4.45
C LEU A 102 -0.87 -19.67 4.24
N THR A 103 -0.73 -20.45 5.32
CA THR A 103 -0.25 -21.84 5.25
C THR A 103 -1.16 -22.71 4.38
N GLY A 104 -2.48 -22.48 4.41
CA GLY A 104 -3.43 -23.20 3.57
C GLY A 104 -3.25 -22.95 2.07
N ALA A 105 -2.61 -21.83 1.69
CA ALA A 105 -2.27 -21.47 0.31
C ALA A 105 -0.82 -21.83 -0.06
N GLY A 106 -0.14 -22.65 0.76
CA GLY A 106 1.26 -23.05 0.53
C GLY A 106 2.28 -21.92 0.75
N ARG A 107 1.89 -20.85 1.43
CA ARG A 107 2.73 -19.67 1.71
C ARG A 107 3.01 -19.53 3.20
N VAL A 108 4.07 -18.80 3.54
CA VAL A 108 4.46 -18.54 4.93
C VAL A 108 3.88 -17.20 5.39
N GLY A 109 3.48 -17.15 6.66
CA GLY A 109 2.99 -15.94 7.32
C GLY A 109 1.46 -15.82 7.35
N TRP A 110 1.02 -14.58 7.57
CA TRP A 110 -0.38 -14.19 7.74
C TRP A 110 -0.72 -13.08 6.74
N ALA A 111 -1.98 -13.05 6.34
CA ALA A 111 -2.55 -11.99 5.52
C ALA A 111 -3.65 -11.27 6.27
N VAL A 112 -3.69 -9.95 6.11
CA VAL A 112 -4.88 -9.14 6.40
C VAL A 112 -5.52 -8.81 5.07
N VAL A 113 -6.79 -9.16 4.90
CA VAL A 113 -7.54 -8.95 3.66
C VAL A 113 -8.77 -8.13 3.97
N GLY A 114 -9.01 -7.08 3.19
CA GLY A 114 -10.09 -6.17 3.48
C GLY A 114 -10.60 -5.35 2.31
N HIS A 115 -11.62 -4.57 2.61
CA HIS A 115 -12.19 -3.57 1.71
C HIS A 115 -12.43 -2.26 2.45
N VAL A 116 -11.98 -1.16 1.86
CA VAL A 116 -12.13 0.20 2.39
C VAL A 116 -12.84 1.07 1.34
N PRO A 117 -14.00 1.66 1.66
CA PRO A 117 -14.66 2.61 0.76
C PRO A 117 -13.73 3.74 0.32
N GLY A 118 -13.73 4.08 -0.97
CA GLY A 118 -12.85 5.11 -1.55
C GLY A 118 -11.46 4.60 -1.98
N VAL A 119 -10.94 3.54 -1.35
CA VAL A 119 -9.65 2.90 -1.72
C VAL A 119 -9.85 1.63 -2.53
N GLY A 120 -10.85 0.82 -2.16
CA GLY A 120 -11.13 -0.48 -2.77
C GLY A 120 -10.57 -1.65 -1.97
N ALA A 121 -9.97 -2.63 -2.66
CA ALA A 121 -9.35 -3.78 -2.02
C ALA A 121 -8.04 -3.38 -1.33
N VAL A 122 -7.92 -3.73 -0.05
CA VAL A 122 -6.71 -3.49 0.75
C VAL A 122 -6.18 -4.80 1.30
N GLY A 123 -4.87 -4.91 1.45
CA GLY A 123 -4.28 -6.11 1.98
C GLY A 123 -2.84 -5.97 2.42
N ALA A 124 -2.45 -6.74 3.43
CA ALA A 124 -1.08 -6.82 3.91
C ALA A 124 -0.63 -8.27 4.10
N GLN A 125 0.63 -8.56 3.77
CA GLN A 125 1.33 -9.80 4.14
C GLN A 125 2.33 -9.51 5.26
N VAL A 126 2.32 -10.34 6.31
CA VAL A 126 3.22 -10.21 7.47
C VAL A 126 3.60 -11.58 8.04
N THR A 127 4.69 -11.63 8.80
CA THR A 127 5.23 -12.90 9.33
C THR A 127 4.43 -13.44 10.52
N THR A 128 3.98 -12.56 11.41
CA THR A 128 3.38 -12.95 12.70
C THR A 128 1.91 -12.56 12.76
N LYS A 129 1.14 -13.31 13.54
CA LYS A 129 -0.28 -13.05 13.75
C LYS A 129 -0.50 -11.71 14.47
N ASP A 130 0.36 -11.34 15.41
CA ASP A 130 0.19 -10.11 16.19
C ASP A 130 0.29 -8.85 15.31
N VAL A 131 1.21 -8.84 14.34
CA VAL A 131 1.30 -7.75 13.35
C VAL A 131 0.09 -7.78 12.42
N ALA A 132 -0.45 -8.96 12.09
CA ALA A 132 -1.66 -9.07 11.28
C ALA A 132 -2.90 -8.53 12.03
N ASP A 133 -3.07 -8.88 13.30
CA ASP A 133 -4.15 -8.38 14.14
C ASP A 133 -4.04 -6.86 14.37
N ALA A 134 -2.80 -6.34 14.43
CA ALA A 134 -2.53 -4.91 14.43
C ALA A 134 -2.96 -4.20 13.17
N LEU A 135 -2.57 -4.72 12.00
CA LEU A 135 -2.96 -4.17 10.71
C LEU A 135 -4.46 -4.30 10.46
N ARG A 136 -5.10 -5.37 10.94
CA ARG A 136 -6.56 -5.50 10.92
C ARG A 136 -7.22 -4.35 11.68
N THR A 137 -6.79 -4.08 12.91
CA THR A 137 -7.33 -2.97 13.70
C THR A 137 -7.12 -1.64 12.97
N HIS A 138 -5.91 -1.43 12.44
CA HIS A 138 -5.56 -0.23 11.66
C HIS A 138 -6.46 -0.03 10.43
N PHE A 139 -6.72 -1.08 9.65
CA PHE A 139 -7.59 -1.03 8.47
C PHE A 139 -9.05 -0.72 8.83
N LEU A 140 -9.50 -1.05 10.05
CA LEU A 140 -10.85 -0.79 10.51
C LEU A 140 -11.02 0.63 11.06
N THR A 141 -9.96 1.20 11.67
CA THR A 141 -10.08 2.46 12.42
C THR A 141 -9.52 3.69 11.72
N ARG A 142 -8.62 3.55 10.73
CA ARG A 142 -7.97 4.71 10.10
C ARG A 142 -8.80 5.34 8.97
N PRO A 143 -8.68 6.65 8.73
CA PRO A 143 -9.14 7.31 7.51
C PRO A 143 -8.68 6.62 6.22
N ALA A 144 -9.48 6.73 5.15
CA ALA A 144 -9.25 6.01 3.90
C ALA A 144 -8.01 6.49 3.14
N ASP A 145 -7.72 7.80 3.18
CA ASP A 145 -6.56 8.44 2.57
C ASP A 145 -5.22 7.90 3.10
N GLU A 146 -5.17 7.54 4.38
CA GLU A 146 -3.98 6.94 5.01
C GLU A 146 -3.81 5.45 4.68
N LEU A 147 -4.83 4.79 4.15
CA LEU A 147 -4.79 3.36 3.79
C LEU A 147 -4.43 3.10 2.33
N ALA A 148 -4.21 4.16 1.53
CA ALA A 148 -3.91 4.05 0.10
C ALA A 148 -2.62 3.27 -0.19
N THR A 149 -1.67 3.27 0.75
CA THR A 149 -0.39 2.53 0.67
C THR A 149 -0.58 1.02 0.74
N TRP A 150 -1.70 0.57 1.32
CA TRP A 150 -2.10 -0.83 1.48
C TRP A 150 -3.03 -1.32 0.38
N ALA A 151 -3.31 -0.49 -0.64
CA ALA A 151 -4.06 -0.92 -1.80
C ALA A 151 -3.38 -2.12 -2.47
N VAL A 152 -4.17 -3.14 -2.79
CA VAL A 152 -3.68 -4.38 -3.41
C VAL A 152 -2.96 -4.04 -4.72
N THR A 153 -1.74 -4.55 -4.88
CA THR A 153 -0.91 -4.29 -6.05
C THR A 153 -1.14 -5.33 -7.13
N ALA A 154 -0.91 -4.96 -8.41
CA ALA A 154 -1.02 -5.93 -9.51
C ALA A 154 0.06 -7.02 -9.40
N ASP A 155 1.29 -6.61 -9.11
CA ASP A 155 2.45 -7.49 -8.98
C ASP A 155 2.93 -7.59 -7.52
N PRO A 156 3.63 -8.68 -7.14
CA PRO A 156 4.30 -8.80 -5.85
C PRO A 156 5.25 -7.63 -5.55
N GLN A 157 5.01 -6.96 -4.43
CA GLN A 157 5.90 -5.90 -3.96
C GLN A 157 7.21 -6.51 -3.44
N GLN A 158 8.31 -6.31 -4.18
CA GLN A 158 9.62 -6.78 -3.76
C GLN A 158 10.24 -5.86 -2.71
N VAL A 159 10.83 -6.46 -1.68
CA VAL A 159 11.67 -5.77 -0.71
C VAL A 159 13.08 -5.63 -1.32
N PRO A 160 13.66 -4.42 -1.38
CA PRO A 160 15.02 -4.25 -1.88
C PRO A 160 16.03 -4.90 -0.94
N THR A 161 17.22 -5.24 -1.44
CA THR A 161 18.32 -5.71 -0.59
C THR A 161 18.67 -4.65 0.44
N LEU A 162 18.54 -4.99 1.73
CA LEU A 162 18.83 -4.06 2.82
C LEU A 162 20.31 -4.12 3.22
N PRO A 163 20.88 -2.98 3.65
CA PRO A 163 22.23 -2.96 4.21
C PRO A 163 22.26 -3.73 5.53
N ARG A 164 23.38 -4.44 5.79
CA ARG A 164 23.59 -5.17 7.04
C ARG A 164 23.61 -4.28 8.28
N GLN A 165 23.98 -3.02 8.13
CA GLN A 165 24.05 -2.03 9.19
C GLN A 165 23.56 -0.67 8.68
N VAL A 166 22.83 0.04 9.54
CA VAL A 166 22.35 1.41 9.30
C VAL A 166 22.85 2.28 10.44
N ASP A 167 23.29 3.52 10.15
CA ASP A 167 23.49 4.52 11.20
C ASP A 167 22.12 4.95 11.73
N LEU A 168 21.67 4.27 12.79
CA LEU A 168 20.38 4.48 13.42
C LEU A 168 20.25 5.86 14.09
N ALA A 169 21.36 6.46 14.51
CA ALA A 169 21.34 7.80 15.07
C ALA A 169 21.06 8.82 13.98
N ALA A 170 21.80 8.73 12.87
CA ALA A 170 21.54 9.57 11.72
C ALA A 170 20.13 9.31 11.13
N PHE A 171 19.63 8.06 11.18
CA PHE A 171 18.26 7.75 10.73
C PHE A 171 17.22 8.43 11.63
N ALA A 172 17.36 8.32 12.96
CA ALA A 172 16.47 8.95 13.92
C ALA A 172 16.39 10.48 13.78
N GLU A 173 17.48 11.14 13.36
CA GLU A 173 17.50 12.58 13.09
C GLU A 173 16.62 13.00 11.89
N HIS A 174 16.36 12.10 10.94
CA HIS A 174 15.54 12.38 9.76
C HIS A 174 14.05 12.09 9.98
N LEU A 175 13.68 11.45 11.09
CA LEU A 175 12.28 11.17 11.41
C LEU A 175 11.51 12.46 11.69
N ASP A 176 10.24 12.49 11.29
CA ASP A 176 9.34 13.63 11.52
C ASP A 176 8.59 13.50 12.86
N PRO A 177 8.82 14.39 13.84
CA PRO A 177 8.09 14.36 15.11
C PRO A 177 6.58 14.62 14.98
N GLY A 178 6.13 15.24 13.88
CA GLY A 178 4.71 15.48 13.62
C GLY A 178 3.94 14.25 13.15
N ASN A 179 4.64 13.25 12.59
CA ASN A 179 4.02 12.05 12.02
C ASN A 179 3.87 10.94 13.08
N GLY A 180 2.71 10.28 13.13
CA GLY A 180 2.47 9.14 14.02
C GLY A 180 3.37 7.94 13.71
N ASP A 181 3.62 7.67 12.43
CA ASP A 181 4.42 6.55 11.94
C ASP A 181 5.89 6.69 12.38
N ASP A 182 6.48 7.86 12.12
CA ASP A 182 7.83 8.22 12.52
C ASP A 182 8.03 8.19 14.04
N ARG A 183 7.03 8.65 14.81
CA ARG A 183 7.05 8.55 16.28
C ARG A 183 7.06 7.11 16.77
N ALA A 184 6.30 6.22 16.13
CA ALA A 184 6.29 4.81 16.48
C ALA A 184 7.63 4.12 16.20
N VAL A 185 8.25 4.45 15.07
CA VAL A 185 9.61 4.00 14.75
C VAL A 185 10.62 4.52 15.78
N ALA A 186 10.62 5.83 16.06
CA ALA A 186 11.53 6.44 17.03
C ALA A 186 11.40 5.83 18.43
N ARG A 187 10.17 5.58 18.88
CA ARG A 187 9.89 4.91 20.15
C ARG A 187 10.58 3.55 20.24
N ASN A 188 10.40 2.72 19.22
CA ASN A 188 10.90 1.34 19.21
C ASN A 188 12.40 1.24 18.85
N LEU A 189 13.06 2.36 18.61
CA LEU A 189 14.52 2.46 18.52
C LEU A 189 15.18 2.88 19.85
N ARG A 190 14.41 3.30 20.86
CA ARG A 190 14.94 3.64 22.18
C ARG A 190 15.62 2.44 22.83
N GLY A 191 16.70 2.70 23.56
CA GLY A 191 17.47 1.68 24.27
C GLY A 191 18.39 0.86 23.36
N HIS A 192 18.40 1.10 22.04
CA HIS A 192 19.26 0.38 21.11
C HIS A 192 20.75 0.71 21.33
N ASN A 193 21.09 2.01 21.40
CA ASN A 193 22.40 2.47 21.86
C ASN A 193 22.34 3.95 22.27
N ARG A 194 23.35 4.40 23.04
CA ARG A 194 23.43 5.76 23.59
C ARG A 194 23.39 6.86 22.52
N ARG A 195 23.94 6.61 21.33
CA ARG A 195 24.01 7.60 20.24
C ARG A 195 22.62 7.77 19.60
N THR A 196 21.94 6.67 19.32
CA THR A 196 20.54 6.67 18.84
C THR A 196 19.61 7.32 19.86
N ASP A 197 19.77 7.01 21.14
CA ASP A 197 18.96 7.63 22.21
C ASP A 197 19.21 9.14 22.34
N ALA A 198 20.44 9.61 22.09
CA ALA A 198 20.75 11.04 22.05
C ALA A 198 20.09 11.72 20.84
N ALA A 199 20.15 11.10 19.66
CA ALA A 199 19.48 11.59 18.46
C ALA A 199 17.95 11.68 18.65
N ILE A 200 17.32 10.63 19.19
CA ILE A 200 15.89 10.62 19.49
C ILE A 200 15.54 11.72 20.50
N ARG A 201 16.29 11.84 21.60
CA ARG A 201 16.05 12.91 22.60
C ARG A 201 16.20 14.31 22.01
N GLY A 202 17.16 14.52 21.11
CA GLY A 202 17.34 15.79 20.42
C GLY A 202 16.19 16.12 19.47
N ARG A 203 15.80 15.15 18.64
CA ARG A 203 14.77 15.32 17.59
C ARG A 203 13.34 15.38 18.15
N PHE A 204 13.06 14.64 19.22
CA PHE A 204 11.73 14.48 19.82
C PHE A 204 11.62 15.09 21.22
N ALA A 205 12.43 16.11 21.54
CA ALA A 205 12.55 16.68 22.90
C ALA A 205 11.20 17.11 23.54
N ASN A 206 10.26 17.57 22.72
CA ASN A 206 8.94 18.04 23.17
C ASN A 206 7.78 17.14 22.72
N VAL A 207 8.10 15.90 22.33
CA VAL A 207 7.12 14.94 21.84
C VAL A 207 7.07 13.76 22.79
N ASP A 208 5.88 13.52 23.34
CA ASP A 208 5.62 12.30 24.08
C ASP A 208 5.50 11.12 23.11
N LEU A 209 6.54 10.29 23.04
CA LEU A 209 6.53 9.05 22.26
C LEU A 209 5.75 7.92 22.96
N ASP A 210 5.33 8.13 24.21
CA ASP A 210 4.51 7.25 25.04
C ASP A 210 3.02 7.61 25.03
N ALA A 211 2.67 8.74 24.41
CA ALA A 211 1.28 9.17 24.29
C ALA A 211 0.47 8.18 23.44
N ALA A 212 -0.64 7.71 24.00
CA ALA A 212 -1.63 6.95 23.26
C ALA A 212 -2.20 7.79 22.11
N PRO A 213 -2.32 7.24 20.90
CA PRO A 213 -2.96 7.93 19.80
C PRO A 213 -4.45 8.16 20.08
N ILE A 214 -4.98 9.30 19.67
CA ILE A 214 -6.41 9.54 19.70
C ILE A 214 -7.05 8.75 18.55
N LEU A 215 -7.57 7.56 18.85
CA LEU A 215 -8.33 6.74 17.91
C LEU A 215 -9.75 7.31 17.79
N SER A 216 -10.01 8.06 16.73
CA SER A 216 -11.39 8.41 16.35
C SER A 216 -11.87 7.41 15.30
N PRO A 217 -12.88 6.57 15.60
CA PRO A 217 -13.47 5.73 14.55
C PRO A 217 -14.08 6.63 13.46
N PRO A 218 -13.99 6.24 12.18
CA PRO A 218 -14.59 7.00 11.10
C PRO A 218 -16.09 7.11 11.34
N THR A 219 -16.59 8.34 11.44
CA THR A 219 -18.02 8.57 11.69
C THR A 219 -18.81 8.17 10.44
N ALA A 220 -19.96 7.50 10.63
CA ALA A 220 -20.86 7.08 9.55
C ALA A 220 -21.34 8.21 8.63
N ARG A 221 -21.05 9.47 8.98
CA ARG A 221 -21.37 10.66 8.18
C ARG A 221 -20.50 10.78 6.92
N GLU A 222 -19.26 10.30 6.94
CA GLU A 222 -18.38 10.30 5.77
C GLU A 222 -18.81 9.25 4.73
N ALA A 223 -19.26 8.07 5.18
CA ALA A 223 -19.77 7.02 4.30
C ALA A 223 -21.08 7.38 3.56
N ARG A 224 -21.79 8.43 4.01
CA ARG A 224 -23.04 8.91 3.38
C ARG A 224 -22.82 10.09 2.42
N ALA A 225 -21.66 10.73 2.42
CA ALA A 225 -21.39 11.89 1.58
C ALA A 225 -21.06 11.53 0.11
N GLU A 226 -20.74 10.26 -0.17
CA GLU A 226 -20.41 9.78 -1.53
C GLU A 226 -21.39 8.72 -2.06
N ALA A 227 -22.68 8.84 -1.76
CA ALA A 227 -23.68 8.16 -2.56
C ALA A 227 -23.92 8.97 -3.85
N PRO A 228 -23.57 8.49 -5.06
CA PRO A 228 -24.00 9.15 -6.28
C PRO A 228 -25.53 9.13 -6.29
N THR A 229 -26.12 10.32 -6.28
CA THR A 229 -27.55 10.54 -6.45
C THR A 229 -28.00 9.74 -7.67
N ALA A 230 -28.73 8.65 -7.43
CA ALA A 230 -29.25 7.77 -8.47
C ALA A 230 -30.04 8.63 -9.47
N ALA A 231 -29.52 8.76 -10.68
CA ALA A 231 -30.23 9.36 -11.79
C ALA A 231 -31.50 8.52 -12.01
N ARG A 232 -32.63 9.18 -11.74
CA ARG A 232 -34.00 8.73 -11.95
C ARG A 232 -34.14 8.03 -13.32
N PRO A 233 -34.75 6.82 -13.41
CA PRO A 233 -34.92 6.16 -14.69
C PRO A 233 -35.94 6.95 -15.53
N ALA A 234 -35.48 7.48 -16.66
CA ALA A 234 -36.37 8.02 -17.67
C ALA A 234 -37.19 6.87 -18.27
N ARG A 235 -38.51 7.01 -18.22
CA ARG A 235 -39.50 6.04 -18.70
C ARG A 235 -39.31 5.78 -20.20
N LEU A 236 -39.37 4.50 -20.54
CA LEU A 236 -39.62 3.99 -21.89
C LEU A 236 -40.98 4.46 -22.42
N SER A 237 -41.03 4.87 -23.70
CA SER A 237 -42.19 4.67 -24.61
C SER A 237 -41.79 4.96 -26.07
N PRO A 238 -42.52 4.43 -27.08
CA PRO A 238 -41.93 3.62 -28.16
C PRO A 238 -41.95 4.25 -29.57
N ALA A 239 -41.46 3.46 -30.53
CA ALA A 239 -41.15 3.74 -31.94
C ALA A 239 -42.26 4.30 -32.85
N ALA A 240 -41.84 5.01 -33.90
CA ALA A 240 -42.54 5.06 -35.19
C ALA A 240 -41.53 5.23 -36.36
N ALA A 241 -41.71 4.41 -37.39
CA ALA A 241 -40.89 4.29 -38.58
C ALA A 241 -41.30 5.25 -39.70
N GLY A 242 -40.35 5.65 -40.55
CA GLY A 242 -40.62 6.35 -41.82
C GLY A 242 -39.34 6.75 -42.57
N ARG A 243 -38.95 5.97 -43.58
CA ARG A 243 -37.89 6.25 -44.59
C ARG A 243 -38.54 6.83 -45.87
N PRO A 244 -37.83 7.18 -46.97
CA PRO A 244 -36.48 7.74 -47.22
C PRO A 244 -36.55 8.95 -48.21
N VAL A 245 -35.42 9.50 -48.74
CA VAL A 245 -35.23 9.88 -50.18
C VAL A 245 -33.83 10.49 -50.48
N ARG A 246 -33.14 9.82 -51.43
CA ARG A 246 -32.22 10.22 -52.54
C ARG A 246 -30.81 10.85 -52.39
N ARG A 247 -29.94 10.28 -53.26
CA ARG A 247 -28.48 10.45 -53.57
C ARG A 247 -28.21 11.67 -54.49
N ALA A 248 -27.13 12.47 -54.28
CA ALA A 248 -25.75 12.48 -54.86
C ALA A 248 -25.62 13.26 -56.20
N PRO A 249 -24.42 13.60 -56.78
CA PRO A 249 -23.02 13.72 -56.30
C PRO A 249 -22.30 15.02 -56.79
N VAL A 250 -21.08 15.39 -56.30
CA VAL A 250 -20.03 16.06 -57.14
C VAL A 250 -18.61 15.73 -56.62
N ARG A 251 -17.71 15.43 -57.56
CA ARG A 251 -16.27 15.09 -57.45
C ARG A 251 -15.37 16.34 -57.57
N SER A 252 -14.24 16.33 -56.84
CA SER A 252 -12.87 16.69 -57.31
C SER A 252 -11.89 16.47 -56.13
N ALA A 253 -11.09 15.41 -56.07
CA ALA A 253 -9.84 15.12 -56.77
C ALA A 253 -8.69 16.12 -56.50
N SER A 254 -7.75 15.71 -55.63
CA SER A 254 -6.32 15.68 -55.99
C SER A 254 -5.53 14.73 -55.08
N ARG A 255 -4.82 13.82 -55.76
CA ARG A 255 -3.87 12.81 -55.25
C ARG A 255 -2.45 13.38 -55.33
N MET A 256 -1.59 13.01 -54.38
CA MET A 256 -0.23 12.49 -54.60
C MET A 256 0.14 11.68 -53.34
N ARG A 257 0.07 10.34 -53.34
CA ARG A 257 1.10 9.35 -53.75
C ARG A 257 2.49 9.62 -53.13
N LEU A 258 2.87 8.89 -52.08
CA LEU A 258 3.51 7.54 -52.06
C LEU A 258 5.05 7.63 -52.20
N HIS A 259 5.78 7.21 -51.16
CA HIS A 259 6.90 6.27 -51.31
C HIS A 259 7.31 5.64 -49.96
N ARG A 260 6.96 4.36 -49.81
CA ARG A 260 7.79 3.29 -49.22
C ARG A 260 8.66 2.74 -50.38
N PRO A 261 9.87 2.19 -50.20
CA PRO A 261 10.12 0.84 -49.62
C PRO A 261 11.49 0.81 -48.86
N ALA A 262 12.17 -0.27 -48.43
CA ALA A 262 12.09 -1.72 -48.56
C ALA A 262 12.93 -2.38 -47.42
N ALA A 263 12.71 -3.67 -47.18
CA ALA A 263 13.47 -4.50 -46.24
C ALA A 263 14.86 -4.93 -46.76
N ALA A 264 15.66 -5.47 -45.83
CA ALA A 264 17.08 -5.82 -45.84
C ALA A 264 17.57 -6.81 -46.92
N PRO A 265 18.91 -6.91 -47.12
CA PRO A 265 19.57 -8.12 -47.60
C PRO A 265 20.22 -8.93 -46.45
N LYS A 266 19.91 -10.24 -46.39
CA LYS A 266 20.84 -11.32 -45.98
C LYS A 266 21.93 -11.42 -47.07
N VAL A 267 23.18 -11.84 -46.85
CA VAL A 267 23.80 -13.20 -46.67
C VAL A 267 25.35 -12.96 -46.60
N PRO A 268 26.28 -13.95 -46.49
CA PRO A 268 26.27 -15.33 -45.97
C PRO A 268 27.41 -15.61 -44.95
N ASN A 269 27.38 -16.83 -44.41
CA ASN A 269 28.38 -17.46 -43.55
C ASN A 269 29.52 -18.06 -44.41
N THR A 270 30.80 -17.84 -44.07
CA THR A 270 31.92 -18.74 -44.45
C THR A 270 33.05 -18.67 -43.44
N SER A 271 33.45 -19.85 -42.97
CA SER A 271 34.55 -20.19 -42.07
C SER A 271 35.93 -20.11 -42.75
N ALA A 272 36.99 -19.72 -42.02
CA ALA A 272 38.37 -20.27 -42.11
C ALA A 272 39.30 -19.57 -41.08
N GLY A 273 40.17 -20.36 -40.43
CA GLY A 273 41.20 -19.91 -39.46
C GLY A 273 42.36 -19.14 -40.09
N PRO A 274 43.44 -18.88 -39.35
CA PRO A 274 44.30 -19.93 -38.77
C PRO A 274 44.44 -19.92 -37.25
#